data_AF-A0A2Z6NYL2-F1
#
_entry.id   AF-A0A2Z6NYL2-F1
#
_cell.length_a   1.000
_cell.length_b   1.000
_cell.length_c   1.000
_cell.angle_alpha   90.00
_cell.angle_beta   90.00
_cell.angle_gamma   90.00
#
_symmetry.space_group_name_H-M   'P 1'
#
loop_
_entity.id
_entity.type
_entity.pdbx_description
1 polymer ?
#
loop_
_entity_poly.entity_id
_entity_poly.type
_entity_poly.pdbx_seq_one_letter_code
_entity_poly.pdbx_strand_id
1 'polypeptide(L)'
;MWCVRADQTSLTVKLYYLRNGSARLGFWVQGREYMLPVGILLKALIDTTDREIYVNLTSNYNEKYEKGKGVVGTHLVGERAKIILDEVRNLSLFTRLQCLQYIGEHFQPIMRELRNESHYIVADAVLNDYILVHLNNNFDKFNLLIFMLQKLFSLIDHTSVPDNPDSLQNQEILLPGHLITIYLKFSIRLLRCSAQVFSSEGICLSFFVSIWNLV
;
A
#
# COMPACT_ATOMS: atom_id res chain seq x y z
N MET A 1 -4.26 8.95 0.90
CA MET A 1 -3.12 9.55 0.17
C MET A 1 -3.16 9.11 -1.28
N TRP A 2 -3.04 10.05 -2.21
CA TRP A 2 -2.85 9.74 -3.63
C TRP A 2 -1.35 9.64 -3.93
N CYS A 3 -0.94 8.50 -4.50
CA CYS A 3 0.44 8.21 -4.86
C CYS A 3 0.53 8.17 -6.38
N VAL A 4 1.27 9.10 -6.96
CA VAL A 4 1.42 9.21 -8.41
C VAL A 4 2.81 8.70 -8.81
N ARG A 5 2.85 7.83 -9.81
CA ARG A 5 4.10 7.36 -10.43
C ARG A 5 4.63 8.40 -11.42
N ALA A 6 5.88 8.27 -11.84
CA ALA A 6 6.48 9.14 -12.86
C ALA A 6 5.71 9.15 -14.20
N ASP A 7 4.97 8.07 -14.49
CA ASP A 7 4.12 7.93 -15.67
C ASP A 7 2.69 8.48 -15.50
N GLN A 8 2.47 9.30 -14.48
CA GLN A 8 1.18 9.92 -14.14
C GLN A 8 0.07 8.93 -13.75
N THR A 9 0.38 7.65 -13.56
CA THR A 9 -0.61 6.72 -12.99
C THR A 9 -0.71 6.88 -11.47
N SER A 10 -1.93 7.15 -11.02
CA SER A 10 -2.25 7.36 -9.61
C SER A 10 -2.79 6.09 -8.95
N LEU A 11 -2.32 5.82 -7.74
CA LEU A 11 -2.88 4.81 -6.85
C LEU A 11 -3.30 5.45 -5.53
N THR A 12 -4.48 5.08 -5.06
CA THR A 12 -4.99 5.58 -3.78
C THR A 12 -4.69 4.59 -2.67
N VAL A 13 -3.95 5.05 -1.67
CA VAL A 13 -3.72 4.31 -0.43
C VAL A 13 -4.55 4.95 0.68
N LYS A 14 -5.31 4.13 1.41
CA LYS A 14 -6.16 4.55 2.52
C LYS A 14 -5.67 3.90 3.82
N LEU A 15 -5.67 4.66 4.91
CA LEU A 15 -5.46 4.10 6.25
C LEU A 15 -6.77 4.10 7.01
N TYR A 16 -7.11 2.95 7.55
CA TYR A 16 -8.32 2.72 8.32
C TYR A 16 -7.96 2.50 9.78
N TYR A 17 -8.57 3.28 10.66
CA TYR A 17 -8.53 3.00 12.08
C TYR A 17 -9.73 2.14 12.46
N LEU A 18 -9.47 1.04 13.17
CA LEU A 18 -10.50 0.12 13.61
C LEU A 18 -10.89 0.41 15.06
N ARG A 19 -12.12 0.05 15.43
CA ARG A 19 -12.64 0.23 16.80
C ARG A 19 -11.84 -0.53 17.87
N ASN A 20 -11.12 -1.58 17.47
CA ASN A 20 -10.24 -2.34 18.36
C ASN A 20 -8.90 -1.64 18.64
N GLY A 21 -8.64 -0.46 18.07
CA GLY A 21 -7.38 0.27 18.23
C GLY A 21 -6.29 -0.10 17.22
N SER A 22 -6.52 -1.09 16.35
CA SER A 22 -5.61 -1.43 15.25
C SER A 22 -5.80 -0.52 14.04
N ALA A 23 -4.81 -0.52 13.15
CA ALA A 23 -4.82 0.19 11.88
C ALA A 23 -4.59 -0.77 10.71
N ARG A 24 -5.33 -0.55 9.61
CA ARG A 24 -5.20 -1.30 8.36
C ARG A 24 -4.93 -0.37 7.18
N LEU A 25 -4.05 -0.78 6.28
CA LEU A 25 -3.78 -0.09 5.02
C LEU A 25 -4.59 -0.74 3.91
N GLY A 26 -5.47 0.05 3.31
CA GLY A 26 -6.28 -0.31 2.16
C GLY A 26 -5.67 0.17 0.84
N PHE A 27 -5.67 -0.71 -0.15
CA PHE A 27 -5.25 -0.40 -1.51
C PHE A 27 -6.07 -1.21 -2.52
N TRP A 28 -6.11 -0.73 -3.76
CA TRP A 28 -6.92 -1.31 -4.83
C TRP A 28 -6.08 -2.24 -5.71
N VAL A 29 -6.56 -3.46 -5.91
CA VAL A 29 -5.95 -4.46 -6.79
C VAL A 29 -7.04 -5.07 -7.66
N GLN A 30 -6.88 -5.03 -8.98
CA GLN A 30 -7.80 -5.65 -9.96
C GLN A 30 -9.30 -5.38 -9.69
N GLY A 31 -9.64 -4.14 -9.32
CA GLY A 31 -11.03 -3.72 -9.08
C GLY A 31 -11.61 -4.14 -7.72
N ARG A 32 -10.80 -4.65 -6.79
CA ARG A 32 -11.19 -4.93 -5.40
C ARG A 32 -10.29 -4.20 -4.43
N GLU A 33 -10.85 -3.75 -3.31
CA GLU A 33 -10.09 -3.14 -2.22
C GLU A 33 -9.63 -4.23 -1.24
N TYR A 34 -8.34 -4.25 -0.94
CA TYR A 34 -7.72 -5.16 0.02
C TYR A 34 -7.17 -4.37 1.20
N MET A 35 -7.31 -4.92 2.41
CA MET A 35 -6.85 -4.30 3.64
C MET A 35 -5.77 -5.17 4.30
N LEU A 36 -4.57 -4.63 4.48
CA LEU A 36 -3.48 -5.29 5.18
C LEU A 36 -3.25 -4.67 6.56
N PRO A 37 -2.99 -5.47 7.61
CA PRO A 37 -2.54 -4.96 8.90
C PRO A 37 -1.24 -4.16 8.74
N VAL A 38 -1.20 -2.94 9.30
CA VAL A 38 -0.04 -2.05 9.08
C VAL A 38 1.24 -2.58 9.73
N GLY A 39 1.13 -3.33 10.83
CA GLY A 39 2.27 -3.98 11.48
C GLY A 39 3.02 -4.96 10.56
N ILE A 40 2.29 -5.72 9.73
CA ILE A 40 2.90 -6.65 8.76
C ILE A 40 3.63 -5.86 7.67
N LEU A 41 3.03 -4.77 7.19
CA LEU A 41 3.65 -3.91 6.17
C LEU A 41 4.94 -3.26 6.65
N LEU A 42 4.96 -2.74 7.88
CA LEU A 42 6.15 -2.12 8.47
C LEU A 42 7.32 -3.11 8.54
N LYS A 43 7.06 -4.35 8.99
CA LYS A 43 8.07 -5.42 9.04
C LYS A 43 8.46 -5.97 7.66
N ALA A 44 7.55 -5.95 6.69
CA ALA A 44 7.84 -6.43 5.34
C ALA A 44 8.76 -5.46 4.56
N LEU A 45 8.58 -4.15 4.77
CA LEU A 45 9.38 -3.11 4.11
C LEU A 45 10.85 -3.14 4.53
N ILE A 46 11.13 -3.25 5.83
CA ILE A 46 12.49 -3.24 6.39
C ILE A 46 12.59 -4.25 7.51
N ASP A 47 13.75 -4.91 7.61
CA ASP A 47 14.06 -5.77 8.75
C ASP A 47 14.21 -4.91 10.01
N THR A 48 13.16 -4.89 10.83
CA THR A 48 13.03 -4.00 11.98
C THR A 48 12.50 -4.76 13.18
N THR A 49 12.93 -4.35 14.37
CA THR A 49 12.45 -4.95 15.62
C THR A 49 11.15 -4.28 16.10
N ASP A 50 10.32 -5.03 16.84
CA ASP A 50 9.11 -4.50 17.48
C ASP A 50 9.40 -3.23 18.31
N ARG A 51 10.58 -3.18 18.94
CA ARG A 51 11.03 -2.03 19.74
C ARG A 51 11.28 -0.80 18.87
N GLU A 52 11.95 -0.95 17.74
CA GLU A 52 12.20 0.17 16.82
C GLU A 52 10.89 0.72 16.25
N ILE A 53 9.97 -0.17 15.86
CA ILE A 53 8.63 0.23 15.39
C ILE A 53 7.89 1.00 16.50
N TYR A 54 7.91 0.48 17.73
CA TYR A 54 7.27 1.14 18.87
C TYR A 54 7.86 2.52 19.17
N VAL A 55 9.20 2.62 19.17
CA VAL A 55 9.91 3.87 19.41
C VAL A 55 9.60 4.87 18.31
N ASN A 56 9.62 4.47 17.04
CA ASN A 56 9.35 5.36 15.92
C ASN A 56 7.89 5.83 15.90
N LEU A 57 6.92 4.98 16.26
CA LEU A 57 5.52 5.37 16.38
C LEU A 57 5.30 6.37 17.52
N THR A 58 5.98 6.16 18.65
CA THR A 58 5.84 7.00 19.85
C THR A 58 6.67 8.29 19.77
N SER A 59 7.74 8.31 18.96
CA SER A 59 8.59 9.49 18.78
C SER A 59 7.88 10.53 17.93
N ASN A 60 7.50 11.66 18.52
CA ASN A 60 7.00 12.81 17.77
C ASN A 60 8.19 13.64 17.25
N TYR A 61 8.18 13.99 15.96
CA TYR A 61 9.16 14.92 15.38
C TYR A 61 8.74 16.34 15.75
N ASN A 62 9.43 16.95 16.72
CA ASN A 62 9.32 18.38 16.98
C ASN A 62 10.54 19.07 16.37
N GLU A 63 10.33 19.96 15.40
CA GLU A 63 11.40 20.66 14.66
C GLU A 63 12.34 21.51 15.53
N LYS A 64 11.99 21.76 16.80
CA LYS A 64 12.77 22.63 17.71
C LYS A 64 13.58 21.92 18.79
N TYR A 65 13.47 20.60 18.97
CA TYR A 65 14.25 19.88 19.99
C TYR A 65 14.61 18.48 19.49
N GLU A 66 15.88 18.10 19.63
CA GLU A 66 16.37 16.72 19.52
C GLU A 66 15.38 15.72 20.11
N LYS A 67 15.25 14.53 19.50
CA LYS A 67 14.40 13.36 19.88
C LYS A 67 13.93 13.37 21.35
N GLY A 68 13.01 14.27 21.65
CA GLY A 68 12.55 14.53 23.00
C GLY A 68 11.26 13.77 23.16
N LYS A 69 11.15 12.97 24.22
CA LYS A 69 9.86 12.40 24.64
C LYS A 69 8.92 13.57 24.93
N GLY A 70 8.15 13.99 23.92
CA GLY A 70 7.16 15.05 24.06
C GLY A 70 6.20 14.68 25.18
N VAL A 71 6.02 15.59 26.13
CA VAL A 71 5.15 15.46 27.31
C VAL A 71 3.67 15.25 26.94
N VAL A 72 3.32 15.31 25.65
CA VAL A 72 1.97 15.15 25.09
C VAL A 72 1.92 14.00 24.05
N GLY A 73 2.94 13.13 24.00
CA GLY A 73 2.87 11.82 23.35
C GLY A 73 2.12 10.83 24.24
N THR A 74 0.84 11.10 24.44
CA THR A 74 -0.13 10.48 25.35
C THR A 74 -0.01 8.96 25.38
N HIS A 75 -0.04 8.36 26.59
CA HIS A 75 0.01 6.90 26.82
C HIS A 75 -0.85 6.06 25.83
N LEU A 76 -1.94 6.64 25.34
CA LEU A 76 -2.86 6.08 24.35
C LEU A 76 -2.19 5.69 23.02
N VAL A 77 -1.26 6.49 22.50
CA VAL A 77 -0.52 6.16 21.27
C VAL A 77 0.36 4.93 21.50
N GLY A 78 0.99 4.85 22.67
CA GLY A 78 1.77 3.69 23.09
C GLY A 78 0.91 2.42 23.22
N GLU A 79 -0.30 2.52 23.75
CA GLU A 79 -1.24 1.39 23.83
C GLU A 79 -1.69 0.93 22.44
N ARG A 80 -2.04 1.84 21.54
CA ARG A 80 -2.39 1.52 20.14
C ARG A 80 -1.23 0.88 19.39
N ALA A 81 -0.01 1.38 19.58
CA ALA A 81 1.18 0.78 18.99
C ALA A 81 1.41 -0.66 19.49
N LYS A 82 1.16 -0.92 20.79
CA LYS A 82 1.19 -2.29 21.34
C LYS A 82 0.13 -3.18 20.70
N ILE A 83 -1.11 -2.70 20.53
CA ILE A 83 -2.19 -3.46 19.87
C ILE A 83 -1.78 -3.89 18.44
N ILE A 84 -1.18 -2.97 17.66
CA ILE A 84 -0.70 -3.28 16.30
C ILE A 84 0.40 -4.35 16.32
N LEU A 85 1.34 -4.25 17.27
CA LEU A 85 2.43 -5.23 17.40
C LEU A 85 1.93 -6.59 17.91
N ASP A 86 0.97 -6.59 18.83
CA ASP A 86 0.36 -7.81 19.37
C ASP A 86 -0.48 -8.52 18.28
N GLU A 87 -1.14 -7.80 17.36
CA GLU A 87 -1.82 -8.42 16.21
C GLU A 87 -0.84 -9.20 15.32
N VAL A 88 0.35 -8.65 15.07
CA VAL A 88 1.40 -9.34 14.29
C VAL A 88 1.93 -10.56 15.05
N ARG A 89 2.07 -10.44 16.38
CA ARG A 89 2.51 -11.55 17.23
C ARG A 89 1.47 -12.68 17.29
N ASN A 90 0.19 -12.36 17.30
CA ASN A 90 -0.90 -13.33 17.26
C ASN A 90 -0.92 -14.13 15.94
N LEU A 91 -0.43 -13.53 14.85
CA LEU A 91 -0.23 -14.19 13.57
C LEU A 91 1.11 -14.96 13.48
N SER A 92 1.88 -15.03 14.58
CA SER A 92 3.20 -15.68 14.68
C SER A 92 4.23 -15.22 13.64
N LEU A 93 4.12 -13.97 13.18
CA LEU A 93 5.05 -13.36 12.22
C LEU A 93 6.12 -12.53 12.94
N PHE A 94 7.33 -13.05 13.01
CA PHE A 94 8.44 -12.40 13.71
C PHE A 94 9.48 -11.80 12.75
N THR A 95 9.79 -12.51 11.67
CA THR A 95 10.82 -12.10 10.73
C THR A 95 10.24 -11.42 9.50
N ARG A 96 11.06 -10.59 8.83
CA ARG A 96 10.69 -9.98 7.54
C ARG A 96 10.31 -11.01 6.48
N LEU A 97 11.05 -12.12 6.41
CA LEU A 97 10.79 -13.18 5.43
C LEU A 97 9.41 -13.83 5.64
N GLN A 98 9.01 -14.07 6.89
CA GLN A 98 7.67 -14.58 7.21
C GLN A 98 6.58 -13.59 6.80
N CYS A 99 6.80 -12.29 7.02
CA CYS A 99 5.84 -11.26 6.62
C CYS A 99 5.70 -11.19 5.09
N LEU A 100 6.81 -11.29 4.34
CA LEU A 100 6.79 -11.35 2.88
C LEU A 100 6.08 -12.61 2.38
N GLN A 101 6.38 -13.77 2.96
CA GLN A 101 5.71 -15.02 2.60
C GLN A 101 4.19 -14.93 2.83
N TYR A 102 3.76 -14.39 3.96
CA TYR A 102 2.34 -14.18 4.28
C TYR A 102 1.63 -13.30 3.24
N ILE A 103 2.25 -12.18 2.85
CA ILE A 103 1.72 -11.31 1.79
C ILE A 103 1.68 -12.09 0.46
N GLY A 104 2.76 -12.78 0.11
CA GLY A 104 2.86 -13.55 -1.12
C GLY A 104 1.77 -14.61 -1.25
N GLU A 105 1.55 -15.43 -0.21
CA GLU A 105 0.51 -16.46 -0.18
C GLU A 105 -0.90 -15.87 -0.36
N HIS A 106 -1.18 -14.72 0.25
CA HIS A 106 -2.48 -14.05 0.12
C HIS A 106 -2.70 -13.42 -1.27
N PHE A 107 -1.66 -12.87 -1.91
CA PHE A 107 -1.81 -12.12 -3.17
C PHE A 107 -1.47 -12.90 -4.43
N GLN A 108 -0.76 -14.03 -4.34
CA GLN A 108 -0.48 -14.89 -5.49
C GLN A 108 -1.71 -15.36 -6.26
N PRO A 109 -2.83 -15.82 -5.64
CA PRO A 109 -4.01 -16.22 -6.42
C PRO A 109 -4.66 -15.04 -7.16
N ILE A 110 -4.49 -13.82 -6.65
CA ILE A 110 -5.03 -12.58 -7.21
C ILE A 110 -4.16 -12.14 -8.41
N MET A 111 -2.83 -12.21 -8.27
CA MET A 111 -1.89 -11.83 -9.33
C MET A 111 -1.74 -12.94 -10.38
N ARG A 112 -2.60 -12.91 -11.41
CA ARG A 112 -2.55 -13.85 -12.55
C ARG A 112 -1.18 -13.93 -13.23
N GLU A 113 -0.49 -12.79 -13.32
CA GLU A 113 0.82 -12.67 -13.99
C GLU A 113 1.94 -13.42 -13.23
N LEU A 114 1.84 -13.55 -11.91
CA LEU A 114 2.89 -14.07 -11.03
C LEU A 114 2.51 -15.39 -10.34
N ARG A 115 1.56 -16.15 -10.90
CA ARG A 115 1.06 -17.38 -10.27
C ARG A 115 2.13 -18.45 -10.07
N ASN A 116 3.10 -18.51 -10.97
CA ASN A 116 4.16 -19.52 -10.95
C ASN A 116 5.43 -19.05 -10.23
N GLU A 117 5.47 -17.79 -9.82
CA GLU A 117 6.63 -17.20 -9.15
C GLU A 117 6.63 -17.55 -7.66
N SER A 118 7.79 -17.38 -7.03
CA SER A 118 7.91 -17.55 -5.58
C SER A 118 7.10 -16.50 -4.82
N HIS A 119 6.55 -16.88 -3.66
CA HIS A 119 5.78 -15.97 -2.79
C HIS A 119 6.55 -14.68 -2.45
N TYR A 120 7.88 -14.75 -2.33
CA TYR A 120 8.73 -13.60 -2.05
C TYR A 120 8.72 -12.57 -3.18
N ILE A 121 8.80 -13.03 -4.44
CA ILE A 121 8.76 -12.17 -5.62
C ILE A 121 7.37 -11.52 -5.74
N VAL A 122 6.31 -12.27 -5.48
CA VAL A 122 4.93 -11.75 -5.46
C VAL A 122 4.80 -10.66 -4.41
N ALA A 123 5.30 -10.88 -3.20
CA ALA A 123 5.21 -9.91 -2.12
C ALA A 123 6.01 -8.63 -2.42
N ASP A 124 7.22 -8.76 -2.96
CA ASP A 124 8.02 -7.60 -3.36
C ASP A 124 7.33 -6.81 -4.49
N ALA A 125 6.73 -7.51 -5.46
CA ALA A 125 5.90 -6.88 -6.48
C ALA A 125 4.71 -6.14 -5.86
N VAL A 126 4.00 -6.71 -4.88
CA VAL A 126 2.90 -6.02 -4.16
C VAL A 126 3.39 -4.74 -3.49
N LEU A 127 4.50 -4.81 -2.75
CA LEU A 127 5.07 -3.66 -2.03
C LEU A 127 5.56 -2.56 -2.99
N ASN A 128 6.10 -2.93 -4.14
CA ASN A 128 6.62 -1.98 -5.12
C ASN A 128 5.53 -1.41 -6.03
N ASP A 129 4.56 -2.22 -6.45
CA ASP A 129 3.53 -1.79 -7.38
C ASP A 129 2.30 -1.14 -6.75
N TYR A 130 1.98 -1.43 -5.49
CA TYR A 130 0.72 -0.93 -4.91
C TYR A 130 0.93 -0.02 -3.71
N ILE A 131 2.01 -0.19 -2.95
CA ILE A 131 2.23 0.51 -1.69
C ILE A 131 3.20 1.67 -1.91
N LEU A 132 2.69 2.90 -1.70
CA LEU A 132 3.48 4.15 -1.73
C LEU A 132 4.39 4.26 -2.95
N VAL A 133 3.80 4.04 -4.14
CA VAL A 133 4.50 3.94 -5.43
C VAL A 133 5.27 5.18 -5.88
N HIS A 134 5.08 6.30 -5.19
CA HIS A 134 5.82 7.53 -5.44
C HIS A 134 7.25 7.47 -4.85
N LEU A 135 7.52 6.52 -3.95
CA LEU A 135 8.83 6.29 -3.34
C LEU A 135 9.47 5.03 -3.90
N ASN A 136 10.74 5.13 -4.28
CA ASN A 136 11.52 3.98 -4.77
C ASN A 136 12.20 3.21 -3.63
N ASN A 137 12.49 3.89 -2.52
CA ASN A 137 13.24 3.32 -1.40
C ASN A 137 12.30 2.81 -0.29
N ASN A 138 12.54 1.58 0.18
CA ASN A 138 11.75 0.97 1.24
C ASN A 138 11.91 1.68 2.60
N PHE A 139 13.09 2.28 2.85
CA PHE A 139 13.33 3.10 4.04
C PHE A 139 12.39 4.31 4.11
N ASP A 140 12.22 5.00 2.98
CA ASP A 140 11.34 6.17 2.92
C ASP A 140 9.87 5.77 3.00
N LYS A 141 9.48 4.65 2.37
CA LYS A 141 8.13 4.08 2.50
C LYS A 141 7.78 3.79 3.96
N PHE A 142 8.70 3.22 4.73
CA PHE A 142 8.52 2.94 6.15
C PHE A 142 8.37 4.22 6.98
N ASN A 143 9.26 5.19 6.77
CA ASN A 143 9.19 6.48 7.48
C ASN A 143 7.88 7.22 7.20
N LEU A 144 7.46 7.26 5.92
CA LEU A 144 6.19 7.87 5.54
C LEU A 144 4.99 7.11 6.12
N LEU A 145 5.03 5.78 6.16
CA LEU A 145 3.96 4.98 6.75
C LEU A 145 3.81 5.24 8.25
N ILE A 146 4.93 5.38 8.98
CA ILE A 146 4.92 5.80 10.39
C ILE A 146 4.33 7.20 10.53
N PHE A 147 4.75 8.15 9.71
CA PHE A 147 4.23 9.52 9.76
C PHE A 147 2.72 9.57 9.49
N MET A 148 2.22 8.80 8.52
CA MET A 148 0.79 8.70 8.26
C MET A 148 0.01 8.07 9.43
N LEU A 149 0.57 7.07 10.12
CA LEU A 149 -0.02 6.50 11.33
C LEU A 149 -0.08 7.51 12.48
N GLN A 150 0.98 8.29 12.67
CA GLN A 150 1.00 9.35 13.69
C GLN A 150 -0.06 10.42 13.40
N LYS A 151 -0.20 10.84 12.14
CA LYS A 151 -1.27 11.75 11.72
C LYS A 151 -2.65 11.15 11.96
N LEU A 152 -2.83 9.85 11.67
CA LEU A 152 -4.10 9.15 11.92
C LEU A 152 -4.45 9.15 13.42
N PHE A 153 -3.49 8.83 14.29
CA PHE A 153 -3.72 8.85 15.75
C PHE A 153 -4.01 10.26 16.27
N SER A 154 -3.28 11.26 15.78
CA SER A 154 -3.56 12.67 16.10
C SER A 154 -4.99 13.07 15.72
N LEU A 155 -5.48 12.60 14.57
CA LEU A 155 -6.84 12.88 14.09
C LEU A 155 -7.90 12.24 14.98
N ILE A 156 -7.67 11.01 15.45
CA ILE A 156 -8.58 10.30 16.35
C ILE A 156 -8.59 10.92 17.74
N ASP A 157 -7.44 11.40 18.20
CA ASP A 157 -7.30 12.10 19.49
C ASP A 157 -7.84 13.54 19.42
N HIS A 158 -8.41 13.95 18.28
CA HIS A 158 -8.94 15.29 18.02
C HIS A 158 -7.90 16.41 18.23
N THR A 159 -6.62 16.07 18.17
CA THR A 159 -5.52 17.04 18.25
C THR A 159 -5.22 17.68 16.90
N SER A 160 -5.57 16.99 15.80
CA SER A 160 -5.59 17.56 14.45
C SER A 160 -7.00 17.64 13.90
N VAL A 161 -7.23 18.68 13.09
CA VAL A 161 -8.49 18.92 12.39
C VAL A 161 -8.51 18.08 11.11
N PRO A 162 -9.64 17.46 10.74
CA PRO A 162 -9.76 16.76 9.46
C PRO A 162 -9.58 17.74 8.29
N ASP A 163 -8.81 17.30 7.29
CA ASP A 163 -8.60 18.06 6.06
C ASP A 163 -9.89 18.08 5.22
N ASN A 164 -10.31 19.26 4.75
CA ASN A 164 -11.50 19.41 3.90
C ASN A 164 -11.18 19.03 2.44
N PRO A 165 -11.80 17.99 1.85
CA PRO A 165 -11.54 17.61 0.45
C PRO A 165 -12.03 18.64 -0.58
N ASP A 166 -12.94 19.54 -0.19
CA ASP A 166 -13.49 20.58 -1.06
C ASP A 166 -12.60 21.83 -1.12
N SER A 167 -11.57 21.91 -0.27
CA SER A 167 -10.60 22.99 -0.32
C SER A 167 -9.74 22.88 -1.57
N LEU A 168 -9.58 23.99 -2.30
CA LEU A 168 -8.71 24.07 -3.47
C LEU A 168 -7.25 23.67 -3.15
N GLN A 169 -6.81 23.82 -1.90
CA GLN A 169 -5.48 23.39 -1.46
C GLN A 169 -5.27 21.87 -1.56
N ASN A 170 -6.34 21.09 -1.46
CA ASN A 170 -6.31 19.62 -1.46
C ASN A 170 -6.69 19.03 -2.83
N GLN A 171 -6.97 19.88 -3.82
CA GLN A 171 -7.40 19.46 -5.16
C GLN A 171 -6.26 19.68 -6.15
N GLU A 172 -6.12 18.73 -7.08
CA GLU A 172 -5.23 18.84 -8.22
C GLU A 172 -6.03 18.76 -9.53
N ILE A 173 -5.56 19.45 -10.57
CA ILE A 173 -6.23 19.48 -11.87
C ILE A 173 -5.56 18.47 -12.79
N LEU A 174 -6.31 17.44 -13.19
CA LEU A 174 -5.85 16.49 -14.20
C LEU A 174 -5.96 17.10 -15.60
N LEU A 175 -4.81 17.35 -16.23
CA LEU A 175 -4.76 17.89 -17.58
C LEU A 175 -5.25 16.85 -18.62
N PRO A 176 -5.88 17.29 -19.73
CA PRO A 176 -6.38 16.39 -20.76
C PRO A 176 -5.27 15.51 -21.37
N GLY A 177 -4.04 16.01 -21.48
CA GLY A 177 -2.89 15.23 -21.95
C GLY A 177 -2.51 14.07 -21.03
N HIS A 178 -2.61 14.26 -19.70
CA HIS A 178 -2.40 13.19 -18.73
C HIS A 178 -3.50 12.13 -18.82
N LEU A 179 -4.76 12.56 -18.99
CA LEU A 179 -5.90 11.66 -19.16
C LEU A 179 -5.71 10.74 -20.37
N ILE A 180 -5.32 11.29 -21.53
CA ILE A 180 -5.05 10.51 -22.75
C ILE A 180 -3.93 9.49 -22.49
N THR A 181 -2.84 9.90 -21.82
CA THR A 181 -1.72 9.00 -21.47
C THR A 181 -2.17 7.84 -20.57
N ILE A 182 -2.96 8.14 -19.54
CA ILE A 182 -3.51 7.12 -18.62
C ILE A 182 -4.40 6.14 -19.39
N TYR A 183 -5.27 6.65 -20.27
CA TYR A 183 -6.16 5.83 -21.08
C TYR A 183 -5.40 4.91 -22.04
N LEU A 184 -4.41 5.45 -22.77
CA LEU A 184 -3.57 4.66 -23.68
C LEU A 184 -2.82 3.55 -22.94
N LYS A 185 -2.22 3.88 -21.80
CA LYS A 185 -1.52 2.89 -20.97
C LYS A 185 -2.46 1.79 -20.48
N PHE A 186 -3.67 2.16 -20.05
CA PHE A 186 -4.68 1.19 -19.63
C PHE A 186 -5.08 0.26 -20.79
N SER A 187 -5.35 0.81 -21.97
CA SER A 187 -5.71 0.05 -23.18
C SER A 187 -4.60 -0.94 -23.58
N ILE A 188 -3.34 -0.50 -23.58
CA ILE A 188 -2.18 -1.37 -23.87
C ILE A 188 -2.07 -2.49 -22.83
N ARG A 189 -2.22 -2.17 -21.53
CA ARG A 189 -2.16 -3.18 -20.46
C ARG A 189 -3.28 -4.21 -20.61
N LEU A 190 -4.48 -3.78 -20.97
CA LEU A 190 -5.63 -4.66 -21.19
C LEU A 190 -5.39 -5.60 -22.37
N LEU A 191 -4.91 -5.07 -23.50
CA LEU A 191 -4.54 -5.88 -24.67
C LEU A 191 -3.48 -6.93 -24.34
N ARG A 192 -2.43 -6.55 -23.60
CA ARG A 192 -1.40 -7.48 -23.13
C ARG A 192 -1.97 -8.57 -22.23
N CYS A 193 -2.84 -8.20 -21.29
CA CYS A 193 -3.49 -9.16 -20.39
C CYS A 193 -4.37 -10.14 -21.17
N SER A 194 -5.16 -9.66 -22.15
CA SER A 194 -5.94 -10.56 -23.03
C SER A 194 -5.04 -11.51 -23.81
N ALA A 195 -3.96 -11.03 -24.42
CA ALA A 195 -3.03 -11.87 -25.17
C ALA A 195 -2.39 -12.97 -24.30
N GLN A 196 -2.07 -12.66 -23.04
CA GLN A 196 -1.48 -13.61 -22.11
C GLN A 196 -2.49 -14.68 -21.64
N VAL A 197 -3.77 -14.30 -21.46
CA VAL A 197 -4.85 -15.26 -21.18
C VAL A 197 -5.02 -16.22 -22.37
N PHE A 198 -5.09 -15.69 -23.60
CA PHE A 198 -5.18 -16.53 -24.81
C PHE A 198 -3.98 -17.49 -24.95
N SER A 199 -2.77 -17.04 -24.63
CA SER A 199 -1.58 -17.89 -24.64
C SER A 199 -1.62 -18.99 -23.57
N SER A 200 -2.22 -18.72 -22.39
CA SER A 200 -2.34 -19.71 -21.31
C SER A 200 -3.43 -20.77 -21.57
N GLU A 201 -4.45 -20.43 -22.35
CA GLU A 201 -5.55 -21.34 -22.73
C GLU A 201 -5.26 -22.12 -24.02
N GLY A 202 -4.12 -21.91 -24.67
CA GLY A 202 -3.74 -22.62 -25.91
C GLY A 202 -4.63 -22.31 -27.11
N ILE A 203 -5.40 -21.21 -27.05
CA ILE A 203 -6.31 -20.81 -28.12
C ILE A 203 -5.47 -20.14 -29.21
N CYS A 204 -5.26 -20.88 -30.29
CA CYS A 204 -4.51 -20.42 -31.45
C CYS A 204 -5.18 -19.15 -32.03
N LEU A 205 -4.36 -18.16 -32.41
CA LEU A 205 -4.75 -16.88 -33.03
C LEU A 205 -5.67 -17.04 -34.27
N SER A 206 -5.83 -18.26 -34.80
CA SER A 206 -6.78 -18.60 -35.86
C SER A 206 -8.25 -18.32 -35.51
N PHE A 207 -8.64 -18.32 -34.22
CA PHE A 207 -10.02 -17.99 -33.83
C PHE A 207 -10.37 -16.51 -34.02
N PHE A 208 -9.38 -15.61 -33.93
CA PHE A 208 -9.62 -14.17 -34.06
C PHE A 208 -9.76 -13.73 -35.53
N VAL A 209 -9.04 -14.39 -36.45
CA VAL A 209 -9.18 -14.16 -37.91
C VAL A 209 -10.58 -14.57 -38.38
N SER A 210 -11.17 -15.62 -37.82
CA SER A 210 -12.54 -16.04 -38.16
C SER A 210 -13.62 -15.07 -37.66
N ILE A 211 -13.40 -14.39 -36.54
CA ILE A 211 -14.35 -13.40 -36.01
C ILE A 211 -14.25 -12.06 -36.77
N TRP A 212 -13.03 -11.66 -37.18
CA TRP A 212 -12.84 -10.46 -38.00
C TRP A 212 -13.27 -10.63 -39.46
N ASN A 213 -13.30 -11.86 -40.00
CA ASN A 213 -13.80 -12.14 -41.36
C ASN A 213 -15.33 -12.33 -41.43
N LEU A 214 -16.05 -12.20 -40.30
CA LEU A 214 -17.51 -12.33 -40.23
C LEU A 214 -18.24 -10.98 -40.06
N VAL A 215 -17.49 -9.86 -40.14
CA VAL A 215 -18.00 -8.48 -40.27
C VAL A 215 -17.51 -7.92 -41.59
#